data_AF-A0A353BHL8-F1
#
_entry.id   AF-A0A353BHL8-F1
#
_cell.length_a   1.000
_cell.length_b   1.000
_cell.length_c   1.000
_cell.angle_alpha   90.00
_cell.angle_beta   90.00
_cell.angle_gamma   90.00
#
_symmetry.space_group_name_H-M   'P 1'
#
loop_
_entity.id
_entity.type
_entity.pdbx_description
1 polymer ?
#
loop_
_entity_poly.entity_id
_entity_poly.type
_entity_poly.pdbx_seq_one_letter_code
_entity_poly.pdbx_strand_id
1 'polypeptide(L)'
;MFSIKDGFNREDTSAFCRDFHGIMFSGGFTTQRYLEVNKMLRGGLGDWISEAYLGQKPYGQDMTVHEWRVKFQKGGMKLVLVLDRDGKVTGLWFR
;
A
#
# COMPACT_ATOMS: atom_id res chain seq x y z
N MET A 1 -1.29 -1.30 -16.78
CA MET A 1 -1.51 -1.73 -15.38
C MET A 1 -0.97 -0.62 -14.50
N PHE A 2 -1.79 0.00 -13.65
CA PHE A 2 -1.33 1.05 -12.73
C PHE A 2 -0.78 0.38 -11.47
N SER A 3 0.46 0.71 -11.10
CA SER A 3 1.05 0.19 -9.86
C SER A 3 0.65 1.04 -8.64
N ILE A 4 0.82 0.50 -7.43
CA ILE A 4 0.64 1.26 -6.17
C ILE A 4 1.54 2.50 -6.16
N LYS A 5 2.77 2.38 -6.69
CA LYS A 5 3.72 3.49 -6.83
C LYS A 5 3.19 4.60 -7.74
N ASP A 6 2.66 4.24 -8.90
CA ASP A 6 2.14 5.23 -9.85
C ASP A 6 1.00 6.04 -9.25
N GLY A 7 0.05 5.36 -8.57
CA GLY A 7 -1.06 6.07 -7.96
C GLY A 7 -0.70 6.80 -6.67
N PHE A 8 0.34 6.37 -5.93
CA PHE A 8 0.93 7.18 -4.87
C PHE A 8 1.47 8.50 -5.42
N ASN A 9 2.32 8.45 -6.45
CA ASN A 9 2.96 9.64 -7.02
C ASN A 9 1.99 10.58 -7.76
N ARG A 10 0.89 10.04 -8.31
CA ARG A 10 -0.16 10.82 -8.98
C ARG A 10 -1.27 11.30 -8.04
N GLU A 11 -1.23 10.89 -6.77
CA GLU A 11 -2.34 11.09 -5.83
C GLU A 11 -3.68 10.56 -6.41
N ASP A 12 -3.61 9.46 -7.16
CA ASP A 12 -4.74 8.79 -7.79
C ASP A 12 -4.68 7.30 -7.50
N THR A 13 -5.49 6.88 -6.53
CA THR A 13 -5.52 5.50 -6.07
C THR A 13 -6.65 4.70 -6.73
N SER A 14 -7.45 5.32 -7.62
CA SER A 14 -8.69 4.76 -8.15
C SER A 14 -8.50 3.43 -8.88
N ALA A 15 -7.39 3.29 -9.61
CA ALA A 15 -7.10 2.11 -10.43
C ALA A 15 -6.79 0.86 -9.60
N PHE A 16 -6.09 1.00 -8.46
CA PHE A 16 -5.71 -0.14 -7.61
C PHE A 16 -6.59 -0.30 -6.37
N CYS A 17 -7.30 0.77 -5.95
CA CYS A 17 -8.31 0.67 -4.89
C CYS A 17 -9.49 -0.21 -5.29
N ARG A 18 -9.70 -0.48 -6.58
CA ARG A 18 -10.68 -1.46 -7.07
C ARG A 18 -10.39 -2.85 -6.50
N ASP A 19 -9.13 -3.23 -6.43
CA ASP A 19 -8.68 -4.51 -5.87
C ASP A 19 -8.70 -4.50 -4.32
N PHE A 20 -8.77 -3.31 -3.72
CA PHE A 20 -8.83 -3.12 -2.26
C PHE A 20 -10.27 -3.06 -1.74
N HIS A 21 -11.25 -2.84 -2.62
CA HIS A 21 -12.58 -2.35 -2.28
C HIS A 21 -13.42 -3.31 -1.44
N GLY A 22 -13.22 -4.62 -1.60
CA GLY A 22 -14.06 -5.62 -0.93
C GLY A 22 -13.69 -5.92 0.52
N ILE A 23 -12.43 -5.72 0.92
CA ILE A 23 -11.90 -6.24 2.20
C ILE A 23 -11.09 -5.19 2.97
N MET A 24 -10.19 -4.45 2.32
CA MET A 24 -9.36 -3.45 3.01
C MET A 24 -10.18 -2.27 3.57
N PHE A 25 -11.35 -1.98 2.98
CA PHE A 25 -12.17 -0.82 3.32
C PHE A 25 -13.39 -1.13 4.21
N SER A 26 -13.50 -2.34 4.73
CA SER A 26 -14.48 -2.63 5.79
C SER A 26 -13.98 -2.06 7.12
N GLY A 27 -14.76 -1.16 7.76
CA GLY A 27 -14.44 -0.62 9.09
C GLY A 27 -13.99 0.84 9.14
N GLY A 28 -14.31 1.67 8.14
CA GLY A 28 -14.06 3.12 8.15
C GLY A 28 -12.77 3.56 7.44
N PHE A 29 -11.98 2.61 6.94
CA PHE A 29 -10.94 2.89 5.96
C PHE A 29 -11.61 3.07 4.60
N THR A 30 -11.68 4.29 4.08
CA THR A 30 -12.26 4.57 2.76
C THR A 30 -11.16 4.83 1.74
N THR A 31 -11.46 4.72 0.45
CA THR A 31 -10.57 5.19 -0.63
C THR A 31 -10.09 6.63 -0.38
N GLN A 32 -10.99 7.49 0.14
CA GLN A 32 -10.67 8.87 0.48
C GLN A 32 -9.67 8.95 1.64
N ARG A 33 -9.88 8.18 2.72
CA ARG A 33 -8.94 8.16 3.85
C ARG A 33 -7.56 7.65 3.43
N TYR A 34 -7.53 6.65 2.56
CA TYR A 34 -6.28 6.13 2.00
C TYR A 34 -5.56 7.18 1.14
N LEU A 35 -6.31 7.93 0.32
CA LEU A 35 -5.76 9.04 -0.45
C LEU A 35 -5.20 10.15 0.46
N GLU A 36 -5.89 10.51 1.54
CA GLU A 36 -5.41 11.46 2.53
C GLU A 36 -4.08 11.02 3.16
N VAL A 37 -3.96 9.74 3.53
CA VAL A 37 -2.71 9.18 4.07
C VAL A 37 -1.59 9.27 3.03
N ASN A 38 -1.85 8.94 1.76
CA ASN A 38 -0.84 9.06 0.70
C ASN A 38 -0.41 10.52 0.49
N LYS A 39 -1.35 11.48 0.51
CA LYS A 39 -1.06 12.91 0.42
C LYS A 39 -0.19 13.38 1.60
N MET A 40 -0.51 12.97 2.82
CA MET A 40 0.30 13.28 4.00
C MET A 40 1.71 12.71 3.89
N LEU A 41 1.84 11.43 3.51
CA LEU A 41 3.13 10.77 3.32
C LEU A 41 3.96 11.44 2.24
N ARG A 42 3.36 11.77 1.09
CA ARG A 42 4.04 12.48 0.00
C ARG A 42 4.46 13.89 0.41
N GLY A 43 3.61 14.62 1.13
CA GLY A 43 3.96 15.94 1.67
C GLY A 43 5.19 15.89 2.60
N GLY A 44 5.25 14.87 3.45
CA GLY A 44 6.37 14.67 4.39
C GLY A 44 7.65 14.12 3.75
N LEU A 45 7.53 13.10 2.89
CA LEU A 45 8.66 12.31 2.39
C LEU A 45 9.04 12.60 0.93
N GLY A 46 8.19 13.31 0.19
CA GLY A 46 8.32 13.54 -1.24
C GLY A 46 7.88 12.33 -2.08
N ASP A 47 8.25 12.36 -3.35
CA ASP A 47 7.84 11.32 -4.30
C ASP A 47 8.50 9.96 -3.99
N TRP A 48 7.80 8.88 -4.30
CA TRP A 48 8.33 7.53 -4.26
C TRP A 48 9.31 7.32 -5.43
N ILE A 49 10.57 7.07 -5.11
CA ILE A 49 11.66 6.91 -6.07
C ILE A 49 11.88 5.44 -6.45
N SER A 50 12.02 4.55 -5.46
CA SER A 50 12.30 3.13 -5.71
C SER A 50 11.83 2.23 -4.58
N GLU A 51 11.83 0.93 -4.85
CA GLU A 51 11.39 -0.10 -3.95
C GLU A 51 12.24 -1.36 -4.11
N ALA A 52 12.48 -2.06 -3.00
CA ALA A 52 13.18 -3.34 -2.99
C ALA A 52 12.35 -4.36 -2.22
N TYR A 53 12.04 -5.49 -2.85
CA TYR A 53 11.28 -6.55 -2.22
C TYR A 53 12.11 -7.23 -1.13
N LEU A 54 11.53 -7.36 0.07
CA LEU A 54 12.17 -7.95 1.24
C LEU A 54 11.73 -9.39 1.48
N GLY A 55 10.71 -9.86 0.77
CA GLY A 55 10.17 -11.21 0.87
C GLY A 55 8.73 -11.25 1.37
N GLN A 56 8.26 -12.47 1.62
CA GLN A 56 6.93 -12.75 2.15
C GLN A 56 7.01 -13.72 3.33
N LYS A 57 5.96 -13.70 4.16
CA LYS A 57 5.78 -14.65 5.26
C LYS A 57 4.30 -14.93 5.52
N PRO A 58 3.96 -16.11 6.07
CA PRO A 58 2.61 -16.38 6.55
C PRO A 58 2.15 -15.36 7.60
N TYR A 59 0.85 -15.07 7.62
CA TYR A 59 0.20 -14.17 8.57
C TYR A 59 -1.17 -14.75 8.95
N GLY A 60 -1.33 -15.19 10.19
CA GLY A 60 -2.52 -15.97 10.57
C GLY A 60 -2.59 -17.31 9.81
N GLN A 61 -3.80 -17.87 9.70
CA GLN A 61 -4.02 -19.16 9.04
C GLN A 61 -4.04 -19.07 7.51
N ASP A 62 -4.63 -18.02 6.95
CA ASP A 62 -4.97 -17.93 5.51
C ASP A 62 -4.50 -16.62 4.85
N MET A 63 -3.52 -15.93 5.42
CA MET A 63 -2.99 -14.69 4.83
C MET A 63 -1.48 -14.74 4.66
N THR A 64 -0.99 -13.95 3.70
CA THR A 64 0.43 -13.76 3.43
C THR A 64 0.76 -12.28 3.53
N VAL A 65 1.84 -11.97 4.25
CA VAL A 65 2.42 -10.63 4.32
C VAL A 65 3.57 -10.54 3.34
N HIS A 66 3.54 -9.54 2.46
CA HIS A 66 4.62 -9.16 1.58
C HIS A 66 5.23 -7.83 2.05
N GLU A 67 6.55 -7.71 1.99
CA GLU A 67 7.26 -6.55 2.52
C GLU A 67 8.21 -5.95 1.48
N TRP A 68 8.25 -4.61 1.41
CA TRP A 68 9.19 -3.86 0.58
C TRP A 68 9.87 -2.77 1.39
N ARG A 69 11.13 -2.48 1.06
CA ARG A 69 11.80 -1.24 1.46
C ARG A 69 11.51 -0.21 0.37
N VAL A 70 10.83 0.87 0.74
CA VAL A 70 10.47 1.97 -0.16
C VAL A 70 11.37 3.17 0.12
N LYS A 71 11.94 3.74 -0.94
CA LYS A 71 12.72 4.98 -0.90
C LYS A 71 11.90 6.12 -1.48
N PHE A 72 11.76 7.17 -0.69
CA PHE A 72 11.22 8.46 -1.09
C PHE A 72 12.36 9.48 -1.24
N GLN A 73 12.04 10.69 -1.70
CA GLN A 73 13.04 11.76 -1.85
C GLN A 73 13.71 12.14 -0.52
N LYS A 74 12.95 12.19 0.58
CA LYS A 74 13.40 12.70 1.88
C LYS A 74 13.59 11.62 2.94
N GLY A 75 13.42 10.34 2.59
CA GLY A 75 13.51 9.24 3.56
C GLY A 75 13.14 7.90 2.97
N GLY A 76 12.99 6.90 3.84
CA GLY A 76 12.56 5.57 3.45
C GLY A 76 11.64 4.96 4.48
N MET A 77 10.71 4.14 4.01
CA MET A 77 9.77 3.39 4.85
C MET A 77 9.75 1.93 4.42
N LYS A 78 9.11 1.10 5.22
CA LYS A 78 8.75 -0.25 4.87
C LYS A 78 7.28 -0.29 4.47
N LEU A 79 6.99 -0.75 3.25
CA LEU A 79 5.63 -1.07 2.84
C LEU A 79 5.32 -2.50 3.26
N VAL A 80 4.13 -2.69 3.84
CA VAL A 80 3.58 -3.99 4.17
C VAL A 80 2.26 -4.15 3.41
N LEU A 81 2.13 -5.25 2.67
CA LEU A 81 0.91 -5.68 1.99
C LEU A 81 0.46 -7.00 2.57
N VAL A 82 -0.81 -7.11 2.94
CA VAL A 82 -1.42 -8.36 3.42
C VAL A 82 -2.42 -8.83 2.38
N LEU A 83 -2.26 -10.06 1.94
CA LEU A 83 -3.15 -10.74 1.02
C LEU A 83 -3.85 -11.90 1.72
N ASP A 84 -5.13 -12.12 1.44
CA ASP A 84 -5.81 -13.37 1.80
C ASP A 84 -5.44 -14.52 0.86
N ARG A 85 -6.01 -15.70 1.11
CA ARG A 85 -5.82 -16.91 0.30
C ARG A 85 -6.23 -16.76 -1.17
N ASP A 86 -7.12 -15.82 -1.48
CA ASP A 86 -7.60 -15.54 -2.83
C ASP A 86 -6.71 -14.47 -3.52
N GLY A 87 -5.65 -14.00 -2.85
CA GLY A 87 -4.77 -12.95 -3.33
C GLY A 87 -5.37 -11.54 -3.22
N LYS A 88 -6.47 -11.37 -2.50
CA LYS A 88 -7.11 -10.06 -2.31
C LYS A 88 -6.43 -9.29 -1.20
N VAL A 89 -6.33 -7.97 -1.36
CA VAL A 89 -5.66 -7.14 -0.37
C VAL A 89 -6.56 -6.92 0.84
N THR A 90 -6.09 -7.35 2.00
CA THR A 90 -6.77 -7.18 3.29
C THR A 90 -6.11 -6.10 4.16
N GLY A 91 -4.89 -5.70 3.83
CA GLY A 91 -4.19 -4.62 4.52
C GLY A 91 -3.03 -4.05 3.73
N LEU A 92 -2.82 -2.73 3.84
CA LEU A 92 -1.68 -2.03 3.27
C LEU A 92 -1.30 -0.85 4.16
N TRP A 93 -0.04 -0.77 4.58
CA TRP A 93 0.46 0.37 5.36
C TRP A 93 1.97 0.58 5.18
N PHE A 94 2.41 1.80 5.49
CA PHE A 94 3.81 2.18 5.57
C PHE A 94 4.23 2.25 7.04
N ARG A 95 5.41 1.71 7.39
CA ARG A 95 6.00 1.72 8.74
C ARG A 95 7.50 1.97 8.75
#